data_AF-A0A127SIG2-F1
#
_entry.id   AF-A0A127SIG2-F1
#
_cell.length_a   1.000
_cell.length_b   1.000
_cell.length_c   1.000
_cell.angle_alpha   90.00
_cell.angle_beta   90.00
_cell.angle_gamma   90.00
#
_symmetry.space_group_name_H-M   'P 1'
#
loop_
_entity.id
_entity.type
_entity.pdbx_description
1 polymer ?
#
loop_
_entity_poly.entity_id
_entity_poly.type
_entity_poly.pdbx_seq_one_letter_code
_entity_poly.pdbx_strand_id
1 'polypeptide(L)'
;MKNYVMLAASLIFYAWGEPVYIILMILSIILNYFCGQDIYEKWDNARAMKMSLIFGVVMNLLILGFFKYYGLLMDTINAILPIDIPYRVLALPIGISFYTFQAMSYLIDVYRKEVKPQENVDL
;
A
#
# COMPACT_ATOMS: atom_id res chain seq x y z
N MET A 1 -16.26 31.89 17.23
CA MET A 1 -16.41 31.36 15.85
C MET A 1 -15.09 31.24 15.06
N LYS A 2 -14.16 32.22 15.09
CA LYS A 2 -12.86 32.13 14.37
C LYS A 2 -11.97 30.93 14.74
N ASN A 3 -11.98 30.50 16.01
CA ASN A 3 -11.17 29.35 16.46
C ASN A 3 -11.59 28.01 15.83
N TYR A 4 -12.88 27.78 15.61
CA TYR A 4 -13.35 26.52 15.00
C TYR A 4 -12.98 26.43 13.52
N VAL A 5 -12.97 27.57 12.82
CA VAL A 5 -12.56 27.63 11.41
C VAL A 5 -11.06 27.38 11.29
N MET A 6 -10.24 27.92 12.20
CA MET A 6 -8.79 27.62 12.24
C MET A 6 -8.51 26.17 12.61
N LEU A 7 -9.29 25.56 13.52
CA LEU A 7 -9.18 24.15 13.88
C LEU A 7 -9.62 23.21 12.74
N ALA A 8 -10.72 23.53 12.07
CA ALA A 8 -11.17 22.77 10.91
C ALA A 8 -10.19 22.92 9.74
N ALA A 9 -9.67 24.13 9.50
CA ALA A 9 -8.67 24.37 8.47
C ALA A 9 -7.35 23.66 8.80
N SER A 10 -6.90 23.62 10.06
CA SER A 10 -5.70 22.87 10.43
C SER A 10 -5.91 21.36 10.35
N LEU A 11 -7.09 20.84 10.72
CA LEU A 11 -7.44 19.42 10.56
C LEU A 11 -7.53 19.01 9.09
N ILE A 12 -8.15 19.83 8.24
CA ILE A 12 -8.23 19.60 6.80
C ILE A 12 -6.84 19.72 6.18
N PHE A 13 -6.02 20.68 6.60
CA PHE A 13 -4.64 20.83 6.11
C PHE A 13 -3.73 19.69 6.59
N TYR A 14 -3.94 19.17 7.80
CA TYR A 14 -3.24 17.99 8.32
C TYR A 14 -3.66 16.72 7.57
N ALA A 15 -4.96 16.56 7.28
CA ALA A 15 -5.47 15.49 6.41
C ALA A 15 -5.00 15.65 4.95
N TRP A 16 -4.75 16.87 4.49
CA TRP A 16 -4.18 17.20 3.18
C TRP A 16 -2.66 17.05 3.11
N GLY A 17 -1.97 16.99 4.25
CA GLY A 17 -0.53 16.70 4.33
C GLY A 17 -0.19 15.22 4.14
N GLU A 18 -1.16 14.32 4.38
CA GLU A 18 -1.02 12.85 4.34
C GLU A 18 -1.88 12.09 3.28
N PRO A 19 -2.43 12.70 2.20
CA PRO A 19 -3.30 12.00 1.25
C PRO A 19 -2.54 10.98 0.40
N VAL A 20 -1.21 11.12 0.29
CA VAL A 20 -0.34 10.17 -0.39
C VAL A 20 -0.49 8.77 0.20
N TYR A 21 -0.63 8.64 1.52
CA TYR A 21 -0.81 7.35 2.18
C TYR A 21 -2.19 6.76 1.95
N ILE A 22 -3.24 7.59 1.97
CA ILE A 22 -4.61 7.15 1.68
C ILE A 22 -4.70 6.65 0.24
N ILE A 23 -4.14 7.39 -0.71
CA ILE A 23 -4.10 7.01 -2.12
C ILE A 23 -3.31 5.70 -2.30
N LEU A 24 -2.17 5.55 -1.62
CA LEU A 24 -1.35 4.34 -1.70
C LEU A 24 -2.00 3.13 -1.01
N MET A 25 -2.74 3.35 0.07
CA MET A 25 -3.55 2.33 0.72
C MET A 25 -4.66 1.85 -0.22
N ILE A 26 -5.40 2.77 -0.85
CA ILE A 26 -6.42 2.43 -1.86
C ILE A 26 -5.79 1.68 -3.03
N LEU A 27 -4.64 2.13 -3.54
CA LEU A 27 -3.91 1.44 -4.61
C LEU A 27 -3.49 0.03 -4.19
N SER A 28 -2.98 -0.13 -2.96
CA SER A 28 -2.60 -1.43 -2.40
C SER A 28 -3.81 -2.36 -2.27
N ILE A 29 -4.95 -1.85 -1.80
CA ILE A 29 -6.21 -2.62 -1.72
C ILE A 29 -6.65 -3.08 -3.11
N ILE A 30 -6.67 -2.18 -4.09
CA ILE A 30 -7.04 -2.50 -5.48
C ILE A 30 -6.10 -3.55 -6.07
N LEU A 31 -4.79 -3.39 -5.88
CA LEU A 31 -3.80 -4.34 -6.38
C LEU A 31 -3.98 -5.73 -5.75
N ASN A 32 -4.17 -5.79 -4.43
CA ASN A 32 -4.42 -7.04 -3.71
C ASN A 32 -5.75 -7.68 -4.15
N TYR A 33 -6.78 -6.89 -4.40
CA TYR A 33 -8.06 -7.37 -4.94
C TYR A 33 -7.86 -8.05 -6.30
N PHE A 34 -7.21 -7.37 -7.26
CA PHE A 34 -6.93 -7.95 -8.57
C PHE A 34 -6.02 -9.19 -8.49
N CYS A 35 -5.01 -9.19 -7.62
CA CYS A 35 -4.16 -10.36 -7.42
C CYS A 35 -4.96 -11.54 -6.83
N GLY A 36 -5.87 -11.28 -5.88
CA GLY A 36 -6.75 -12.31 -5.32
C GLY A 36 -7.70 -12.88 -6.38
N GLN A 37 -8.32 -12.01 -7.17
CA GLN A 37 -9.18 -12.39 -8.31
C GLN A 37 -8.40 -13.26 -9.33
N ASP A 38 -7.20 -12.85 -9.71
CA ASP A 38 -6.36 -13.56 -10.67
C ASP A 38 -5.90 -14.93 -10.14
N ILE A 39 -5.61 -15.04 -8.83
CA ILE A 39 -5.33 -16.33 -8.18
C ILE A 39 -6.56 -17.26 -8.27
N TYR A 40 -7.76 -16.71 -8.07
CA TYR A 40 -9.01 -17.46 -8.11
C TYR A 40 -9.38 -17.95 -9.50
N GLU A 41 -9.26 -17.10 -10.53
CA GLU A 41 -9.50 -17.48 -11.92
C GLU A 41 -8.55 -18.59 -12.40
N LYS A 42 -7.36 -18.67 -11.79
CA LYS A 42 -6.34 -19.67 -12.10
C LYS A 42 -6.39 -20.92 -11.22
N TRP A 43 -7.49 -21.17 -10.49
CA TRP A 43 -7.60 -22.27 -9.53
C TRP A 43 -7.31 -23.67 -10.05
N ASP A 44 -7.46 -23.89 -11.36
CA ASP A 44 -7.16 -25.16 -12.03
C ASP A 44 -5.68 -25.32 -12.41
N ASN A 45 -4.88 -24.25 -12.31
CA ASN A 45 -3.46 -24.25 -12.65
C ASN A 45 -2.59 -23.79 -11.47
N ALA A 46 -2.10 -24.77 -10.71
CA ALA A 46 -1.28 -24.54 -9.52
C ALA A 46 -0.02 -23.68 -9.78
N ARG A 47 0.61 -23.80 -10.95
CA ARG A 47 1.80 -23.01 -11.30
C ARG A 47 1.43 -21.54 -11.53
N ALA A 48 0.32 -21.30 -12.22
CA ALA A 48 -0.17 -19.97 -12.50
C ALA A 48 -0.64 -19.26 -11.22
N MET A 49 -1.39 -19.96 -10.33
CA MET A 49 -1.75 -19.45 -9.01
C MET A 49 -0.52 -19.01 -8.19
N LYS A 50 0.53 -19.85 -8.18
CA LYS A 50 1.74 -19.57 -7.41
C LYS A 50 2.47 -18.33 -7.94
N MET A 51 2.51 -18.14 -9.26
CA MET A 51 3.07 -16.92 -9.85
C MET A 51 2.27 -15.67 -9.45
N SER A 52 0.94 -15.73 -9.48
CA SER A 52 0.08 -14.62 -9.07
C SER A 52 0.23 -14.27 -7.59
N LEU A 53 0.35 -15.28 -6.72
CA LEU A 53 0.65 -15.08 -5.30
C LEU A 53 2.02 -14.41 -5.11
N ILE A 54 3.07 -14.94 -5.74
CA ILE A 54 4.42 -14.37 -5.64
C ILE A 54 4.42 -12.92 -6.11
N PHE A 55 3.75 -12.63 -7.23
CA PHE A 55 3.62 -11.28 -7.74
C PHE A 55 2.94 -10.34 -6.73
N GLY A 56 1.80 -10.72 -6.17
CA GLY A 56 1.09 -9.92 -5.17
C GLY A 56 1.92 -9.69 -3.90
N VAL A 57 2.60 -10.72 -3.39
CA VAL A 57 3.50 -10.61 -2.22
C VAL A 57 4.68 -9.66 -2.52
N VAL A 58 5.32 -9.80 -3.68
CA VAL A 58 6.42 -8.92 -4.09
C VAL A 58 5.97 -7.47 -4.19
N MET A 59 4.79 -7.19 -4.77
CA MET A 59 4.26 -5.83 -4.86
C MET A 59 4.00 -5.23 -3.48
N ASN A 60 3.41 -5.98 -2.55
CA ASN A 60 3.21 -5.53 -1.17
C ASN A 60 4.55 -5.23 -0.46
N LEU A 61 5.55 -6.09 -0.62
CA LEU A 61 6.89 -5.88 -0.06
C LEU A 61 7.61 -4.68 -0.69
N LEU A 62 7.45 -4.45 -1.99
CA LEU A 62 8.01 -3.28 -2.67
C LEU A 62 7.40 -1.99 -2.13
N ILE A 63 6.08 -1.95 -1.94
CA ILE A 63 5.40 -0.79 -1.35
C ILE A 63 5.92 -0.56 0.08
N LEU A 64 5.97 -1.60 0.91
CA LEU A 64 6.47 -1.51 2.29
C LEU A 64 7.93 -1.05 2.34
N GLY A 65 8.78 -1.62 1.48
CA GLY A 65 10.19 -1.26 1.36
C GLY A 65 10.37 0.18 0.92
N PHE A 66 9.65 0.61 -0.12
CA PHE A 66 9.70 1.99 -0.60
C PHE A 66 9.41 2.98 0.53
N PHE A 67 8.36 2.76 1.32
CA PHE A 67 8.04 3.65 2.44
C PHE A 67 9.08 3.63 3.54
N LYS A 68 9.57 2.45 3.91
CA LYS A 68 10.57 2.30 4.97
C LYS A 68 11.91 2.94 4.61
N TYR A 69 12.27 2.92 3.33
CA TYR A 69 13.54 3.41 2.82
C TYR A 69 13.43 4.70 2.00
N TYR A 70 12.25 5.35 1.97
CA TYR A 70 12.00 6.53 1.13
C TYR A 70 13.01 7.64 1.38
N GLY A 71 13.30 7.95 2.64
CA GLY A 71 14.29 8.97 3.00
C GLY A 71 15.68 8.63 2.48
N LEU A 72 16.13 7.39 2.70
CA LEU A 72 17.42 6.92 2.19
C LEU A 72 17.50 6.94 0.66
N LEU A 73 16.40 6.59 -0.03
CA LEU A 73 16.33 6.65 -1.50
C LEU A 73 16.49 8.09 -2.00
N MET A 74 15.81 9.06 -1.36
CA MET A 74 15.94 10.46 -1.72
C MET A 74 17.33 11.01 -1.40
N ASP A 75 17.93 10.63 -0.27
CA ASP A 75 19.33 10.97 0.06
C ASP A 75 20.31 10.41 -0.98
N THR A 76 20.10 9.17 -1.44
CA THR A 76 20.94 8.54 -2.46
C THR A 76 20.80 9.24 -3.81
N ILE A 77 19.57 9.62 -4.19
CA ILE A 77 19.30 10.35 -5.43
C ILE A 77 19.95 11.74 -5.39
N ASN A 78 19.80 12.48 -4.29
CA ASN A 78 20.42 13.80 -4.10
C ASN A 78 21.97 13.72 -4.00
N ALA A 79 22.53 12.58 -3.60
CA ALA A 79 23.98 12.37 -3.57
C ALA A 79 24.58 12.04 -4.95
N ILE A 80 23.82 11.37 -5.83
CA ILE A 80 24.27 10.96 -7.17
C ILE A 80 23.93 12.02 -8.23
N LEU A 81 22.78 12.69 -8.09
CA LEU A 81 22.36 13.77 -8.97
C LEU A 81 22.69 15.12 -8.31
N PRO A 82 23.27 16.08 -9.04
CA PRO A 82 23.48 17.44 -8.54
C PRO A 82 22.17 18.26 -8.53
N ILE A 83 21.07 17.64 -8.10
CA ILE A 83 19.74 18.23 -7.99
C ILE A 83 19.37 18.14 -6.51
N ASP A 84 19.28 19.29 -5.86
CA ASP A 84 18.86 19.35 -4.46
C ASP A 84 17.34 19.32 -4.42
N ILE A 85 16.76 18.12 -4.38
CA ILE A 85 15.31 17.95 -4.28
C ILE A 85 14.94 18.04 -2.79
N PRO A 86 14.29 19.13 -2.34
CA PRO A 86 13.81 19.22 -0.97
C PRO A 86 12.68 18.19 -0.79
N TYR A 87 12.96 17.15 -0.01
CA TYR A 87 11.97 16.15 0.36
C TYR A 87 11.67 16.25 1.86
N ARG A 88 10.40 16.03 2.23
CA ARG A 88 10.04 15.82 3.64
C ARG A 88 10.22 14.34 3.95
N VAL A 89 10.84 14.03 5.08
CA VAL A 89 10.80 12.69 5.66
C VAL A 89 9.33 12.35 5.87
N LEU A 90 8.83 11.39 5.08
CA LEU A 90 7.47 10.88 5.20
C LEU A 90 7.37 10.22 6.58
N ALA A 91 6.53 10.79 7.45
CA ALA A 91 6.21 10.16 8.72
C ALA A 91 5.45 8.87 8.42
N LEU A 92 6.09 7.71 8.66
CA LEU A 92 5.48 6.42 8.42
C LEU A 92 4.13 6.33 9.15
N PRO A 93 3.02 6.05 8.44
CA PRO A 93 1.75 5.81 9.08
C PRO A 93 1.88 4.66 10.05
N ILE A 94 1.40 4.91 11.27
CA ILE A 94 1.30 3.89 12.30
C ILE A 94 0.41 2.78 11.73
N GLY A 95 0.98 1.59 11.51
CA GLY A 95 0.24 0.45 10.99
C GLY A 95 0.48 0.08 9.53
N ILE A 96 1.41 0.72 8.79
CA ILE A 96 1.70 0.32 7.40
C ILE A 96 2.05 -1.17 7.28
N SER A 97 2.95 -1.62 8.15
CA SER A 97 3.36 -3.02 8.19
C SER A 97 2.18 -3.94 8.48
N PHE A 98 1.29 -3.54 9.40
CA PHE A 98 0.14 -4.36 9.78
C PHE A 98 -0.83 -4.56 8.61
N TYR A 99 -1.25 -3.49 7.93
CA TYR A 99 -2.13 -3.64 6.76
C TYR A 99 -1.46 -4.44 5.65
N THR A 100 -0.15 -4.25 5.44
CA THR A 100 0.58 -4.94 4.36
C THR A 100 0.66 -6.44 4.65
N PHE A 101 0.94 -6.82 5.91
CA PHE A 101 0.91 -8.23 6.31
C PHE A 101 -0.49 -8.82 6.20
N GLN A 102 -1.52 -8.09 6.59
CA GLN A 102 -2.90 -8.57 6.48
C GLN A 102 -3.35 -8.74 5.02
N ALA A 103 -2.93 -7.84 4.12
CA ALA A 103 -3.17 -7.97 2.69
C ALA A 103 -2.46 -9.20 2.09
N MET A 104 -1.21 -9.45 2.50
CA MET A 104 -0.49 -10.66 2.09
C MET A 104 -1.13 -11.94 2.66
N SER A 105 -1.59 -11.93 3.91
CA SER A 105 -2.35 -13.04 4.51
C SER A 105 -3.60 -13.35 3.68
N TYR A 106 -4.37 -12.32 3.29
CA TYR A 106 -5.53 -12.50 2.41
C TYR A 106 -5.15 -13.20 1.09
N LEU A 107 -4.08 -12.77 0.41
CA LEU A 107 -3.63 -13.43 -0.82
C LEU A 107 -3.24 -14.89 -0.61
N ILE A 108 -2.60 -15.20 0.53
CA ILE A 108 -2.22 -16.56 0.91
C ILE A 108 -3.47 -17.42 1.16
N ASP A 109 -4.47 -16.89 1.85
CA ASP A 109 -5.72 -17.60 2.17
C ASP A 109 -6.52 -17.91 0.88
N VAL A 110 -6.55 -16.97 -0.07
CA VAL A 110 -7.13 -17.18 -1.41
C VAL A 110 -6.35 -18.24 -2.20
N TYR A 111 -5.02 -18.22 -2.12
CA TYR A 111 -4.17 -19.24 -2.75
C TYR A 111 -4.36 -20.63 -2.13
N ARG A 112 -4.57 -20.72 -0.81
CA ARG A 112 -4.85 -21.98 -0.10
C ARG A 112 -6.27 -22.50 -0.34
N LYS A 113 -7.09 -21.76 -1.09
CA LYS A 113 -8.51 -22.05 -1.32
C LYS A 113 -9.33 -22.10 -0.02
N GLU A 114 -8.83 -21.47 1.04
CA GLU A 114 -9.51 -21.37 2.34
C GLU A 114 -10.59 -20.28 2.27
N VAL A 115 -10.38 -19.27 1.42
CA VAL A 115 -11.28 -18.13 1.23
C VAL A 115 -11.47 -17.88 -0.27
N LYS A 116 -12.70 -17.58 -0.70
CA LYS A 116 -12.97 -17.05 -2.05
C LYS A 116 -12.63 -15.56 -2.05
N PRO A 117 -12.11 -14.98 -3.16
CA PRO A 117 -11.91 -13.54 -3.23
C PRO A 117 -13.18 -12.80 -2.84
N GLN A 118 -13.02 -11.71 -2.11
CA GLN A 118 -14.15 -10.92 -1.64
C GLN A 118 -14.88 -10.31 -2.85
N GLU A 119 -16.07 -10.81 -3.21
CA GLU A 119 -16.81 -10.35 -4.40
C GLU A 119 -17.42 -8.95 -4.22
N ASN A 120 -17.63 -8.48 -2.99
CA ASN A 120 -18.19 -7.16 -2.68
C ASN A 120 -17.35 -6.41 -1.64
N VAL A 121 -17.10 -5.13 -1.94
CA VAL A 121 -16.66 -4.13 -0.95
C VAL A 121 -17.90 -3.74 -0.16
N ASP A 122 -18.31 -4.58 0.78
CA ASP A 122 -19.36 -4.24 1.73
C ASP A 122 -18.76 -3.27 2.76
N LEU A 123 -18.87 -1.97 2.42
CA LEU A 123 -18.64 -0.80 3.28
C LEU A 123 -19.78 -0.65 4.31
#